data_AF-A0A7K3QMU3-F1
#
_entry.id   AF-A0A7K3QMU3-F1
#
_cell.length_a   1.000
_cell.length_b   1.000
_cell.length_c   1.000
_cell.angle_alpha   90.00
_cell.angle_beta   90.00
_cell.angle_gamma   90.00
#
_symmetry.space_group_name_H-M   'P 1'
#
loop_
_entity.id
_entity.type
_entity.pdbx_description
1 polymer ?
#
loop_
_entity_poly.entity_id
_entity_poly.type
_entity_poly.pdbx_seq_one_letter_code
_entity_poly.pdbx_strand_id
1 'polypeptide(L)'
;YDGRAGGSVPLLERARERFGQPPELPGLIYPRPDRAALLASFAPDVAACAPHDAVATGILRAAARHMAESVAAACPASGMPEVACTGGLLHLADPLLTFLHEELTRQVPHARQTVAEGDPLHGCVRLAVALA
;
A
#
# COMPACT_ATOMS: atom_id res chain seq x y z
N TYR A 1 1.59 -21.58 11.35
CA TYR A 1 3.01 -21.66 11.76
C TYR A 1 3.13 -21.93 13.25
N ASP A 2 2.46 -21.12 14.06
CA ASP A 2 2.46 -21.09 15.53
C ASP A 2 1.22 -21.77 16.16
N GLY A 3 0.53 -22.63 15.39
CA GLY A 3 -0.71 -23.28 15.81
C GLY A 3 -1.96 -22.39 15.80
N ARG A 4 -1.85 -21.10 15.45
CA ARG A 4 -3.02 -20.22 15.31
C ARG A 4 -3.81 -20.51 14.04
N ALA A 5 -5.13 -20.54 14.16
CA ALA A 5 -6.03 -20.65 13.03
C ALA A 5 -6.06 -19.34 12.22
N GLY A 6 -6.40 -19.42 10.93
CA GLY A 6 -6.56 -18.26 10.06
C GLY A 6 -5.25 -17.67 9.49
N GLY A 7 -4.16 -18.44 9.47
CA GLY A 7 -2.92 -18.04 8.81
C GLY A 7 -2.94 -18.28 7.30
N SER A 8 -1.93 -17.74 6.61
CA SER A 8 -1.69 -17.97 5.18
C SER A 8 -0.50 -18.90 4.97
N VAL A 9 -0.74 -20.05 4.34
CA VAL A 9 0.33 -20.96 3.91
C VAL A 9 1.18 -20.32 2.80
N PRO A 10 0.60 -19.73 1.73
CA PRO A 10 1.37 -19.07 0.68
C PRO A 10 2.28 -17.94 1.21
N LEU A 11 1.78 -17.06 2.08
CA LEU A 11 2.60 -15.98 2.63
C LEU A 11 3.69 -16.50 3.56
N LEU A 12 3.43 -17.58 4.30
CA LEU A 12 4.43 -18.22 5.16
C LEU A 12 5.58 -18.81 4.33
N GLU A 13 5.28 -19.43 3.19
CA GLU A 13 6.27 -19.98 2.26
C GLU A 13 7.12 -18.85 1.66
N ARG A 14 6.49 -17.80 1.13
CA ARG A 14 7.22 -16.62 0.60
C ARG A 14 8.08 -15.93 1.63
N ALA A 15 7.58 -15.78 2.87
CA ALA A 15 8.37 -15.19 3.96
C ALA A 15 9.59 -16.05 4.29
N ARG A 16 9.46 -17.39 4.27
CA ARG A 16 10.58 -18.32 4.48
C ARG A 16 11.64 -18.20 3.40
N GLU A 17 11.22 -18.17 2.14
CA GLU A 17 12.11 -18.05 0.99
C GLU A 17 12.91 -16.74 1.02
N ARG A 18 12.26 -15.63 1.41
CA ARG A 18 12.88 -14.30 1.36
C ARG A 18 13.68 -13.93 2.59
N PHE A 19 13.23 -14.34 3.77
CA PHE A 19 13.75 -13.81 5.03
C PHE A 19 14.22 -14.88 6.01
N GLY A 20 14.09 -16.17 5.68
CA GLY A 20 14.48 -17.27 6.54
C GLY A 20 13.39 -17.71 7.52
N GLN A 21 13.75 -18.36 8.62
CA GLN A 21 12.76 -19.01 9.48
C GLN A 21 11.89 -17.98 10.24
N PRO A 22 10.55 -18.11 10.25
CA PRO A 22 9.64 -17.14 10.86
C PRO A 22 9.96 -16.73 12.32
N PRO A 23 10.43 -17.63 13.22
CA PRO A 23 10.81 -17.24 14.59
C PRO A 23 12.00 -16.31 14.66
N GLU A 24 12.89 -16.39 13.67
CA GLU A 24 14.14 -15.65 13.64
C GLU A 24 13.90 -14.23 13.09
N LEU A 25 12.80 -14.01 12.36
CA LEU A 25 12.48 -12.75 11.70
C LEU A 25 12.52 -11.52 12.63
N PRO A 26 11.94 -11.53 13.85
CA PRO A 26 12.05 -10.38 14.74
C PRO A 26 13.50 -9.98 15.03
N GLY A 27 14.37 -10.97 15.26
CA GLY A 27 15.81 -10.74 15.51
C GLY A 27 16.57 -10.28 14.27
N LEU A 28 16.14 -10.70 13.07
CA LEU A 28 16.74 -10.30 11.80
C LEU A 28 16.27 -8.93 11.29
N ILE A 29 15.02 -8.54 11.61
CA ILE A 29 14.38 -7.34 11.08
C ILE A 29 14.55 -6.14 12.03
N TYR A 30 14.27 -6.29 13.32
CA TYR A 30 14.17 -5.13 14.22
C TYR A 30 15.47 -4.33 14.41
N PRO A 31 16.66 -4.96 14.49
CA PRO A 31 17.91 -4.22 14.64
C PRO A 31 18.29 -3.40 13.39
N ARG A 32 17.63 -3.64 12.25
CA ARG A 32 18.04 -3.04 10.99
C ARG A 32 17.65 -1.56 10.89
N PRO A 33 18.57 -0.70 10.39
CA PRO A 33 18.24 0.70 10.12
C PRO A 33 17.25 0.83 8.96
N ASP A 34 17.28 -0.08 7.99
CA ASP A 34 16.40 -0.10 6.80
C ASP A 34 15.15 -1.00 6.98
N ARG A 35 14.77 -1.35 8.22
CA ARG A 35 13.66 -2.28 8.51
C ARG A 35 12.36 -1.95 7.78
N ALA A 36 12.06 -0.66 7.61
CA ALA A 36 10.84 -0.22 6.92
C ALA A 36 10.88 -0.61 5.43
N ALA A 37 12.03 -0.38 4.77
CA ALA A 37 12.24 -0.79 3.38
C ALA A 37 12.23 -2.32 3.24
N LEU A 38 12.86 -3.04 4.17
CA LEU A 38 12.85 -4.51 4.18
C LEU A 38 11.43 -5.06 4.29
N LEU A 39 10.62 -4.56 5.23
CA LEU A 39 9.22 -4.97 5.37
C LEU A 39 8.38 -4.60 4.15
N ALA A 40 8.52 -3.37 3.65
CA ALA A 40 7.82 -2.91 2.46
C ALA A 40 8.17 -3.75 1.22
N SER A 41 9.39 -4.29 1.15
CA SER A 41 9.82 -5.14 0.04
C SER A 41 8.99 -6.41 -0.11
N PHE A 42 8.24 -6.84 0.91
CA PHE A 42 7.36 -8.02 0.88
C PHE A 42 5.98 -7.76 0.26
N ALA A 43 5.59 -6.49 0.06
CA ALA A 43 4.29 -6.15 -0.50
C ALA A 43 3.99 -6.80 -1.88
N PRO A 44 4.97 -6.96 -2.81
CA PRO A 44 4.77 -7.72 -4.05
C PRO A 44 4.36 -9.19 -3.84
N ASP A 45 4.88 -9.89 -2.83
CA ASP A 45 4.46 -11.27 -2.56
C ASP A 45 3.03 -11.31 -2.00
N VAL A 46 2.65 -10.33 -1.17
CA VAL A 46 1.26 -10.20 -0.71
C VAL A 46 0.33 -10.02 -1.90
N ALA A 47 0.69 -9.16 -2.85
CA ALA A 47 -0.08 -8.94 -4.07
C ALA A 47 -0.17 -10.21 -4.94
N ALA A 48 0.94 -10.93 -5.11
CA ALA A 48 0.97 -12.16 -5.89
C ALA A 48 0.14 -13.30 -5.26
N CYS A 49 0.04 -13.36 -3.93
CA CYS A 49 -0.77 -14.37 -3.24
C CYS A 49 -2.27 -14.04 -3.21
N ALA A 50 -2.65 -12.77 -3.31
CA ALA A 50 -4.04 -12.32 -3.14
C ALA A 50 -5.08 -13.10 -3.97
N PRO A 51 -4.88 -13.41 -5.26
CA PRO A 51 -5.88 -14.13 -6.07
C PRO A 51 -6.30 -15.50 -5.52
N HIS A 52 -5.48 -16.11 -4.65
CA HIS A 52 -5.69 -17.48 -4.15
C HIS A 52 -5.61 -17.59 -2.62
N ASP A 53 -5.41 -16.47 -1.91
CA ASP A 53 -5.25 -16.43 -0.47
C ASP A 53 -6.09 -15.31 0.16
N ALA A 54 -7.06 -15.70 0.99
CA ALA A 54 -8.02 -14.77 1.59
C ALA A 54 -7.35 -13.82 2.60
N VAL A 55 -6.26 -14.24 3.24
CA VAL A 55 -5.50 -13.40 4.18
C VAL A 55 -4.76 -12.30 3.42
N ALA A 56 -4.06 -12.63 2.34
CA ALA A 56 -3.40 -11.68 1.45
C ALA A 56 -4.40 -10.69 0.84
N THR A 57 -5.54 -11.17 0.36
CA THR A 57 -6.64 -10.29 -0.08
C THR A 57 -7.11 -9.36 1.03
N GLY A 58 -7.28 -9.88 2.26
CA GLY A 58 -7.67 -9.09 3.43
C GLY A 58 -6.66 -7.99 3.77
N ILE A 59 -5.36 -8.27 3.67
CA ILE A 59 -4.30 -7.29 3.87
C ILE A 59 -4.40 -6.16 2.84
N LEU A 60 -4.55 -6.48 1.55
CA LEU A 60 -4.67 -5.47 0.49
C LEU A 60 -5.94 -4.62 0.66
N ARG A 61 -7.07 -5.23 1.03
CA ARG A 61 -8.32 -4.51 1.28
C ARG A 61 -8.19 -3.57 2.49
N ALA A 62 -7.55 -4.02 3.57
CA ALA A 62 -7.29 -3.19 4.73
C ALA A 62 -6.36 -2.02 4.38
N ALA A 63 -5.30 -2.26 3.59
CA ALA A 63 -4.40 -1.22 3.12
C ALA A 63 -5.13 -0.16 2.28
N ALA A 64 -5.92 -0.59 1.29
CA ALA A 64 -6.75 0.29 0.47
C ALA A 64 -7.71 1.16 1.30
N ARG A 65 -8.39 0.55 2.29
CA ARG A 65 -9.27 1.27 3.21
C ARG A 65 -8.51 2.34 3.99
N HIS A 66 -7.35 2.01 4.57
CA HIS A 66 -6.56 2.98 5.33
C HIS A 66 -6.00 4.13 4.47
N MET A 67 -5.66 3.85 3.20
CA MET A 67 -5.29 4.89 2.25
C MET A 67 -6.48 5.83 1.98
N ALA A 68 -7.66 5.28 1.73
CA ALA A 68 -8.87 6.09 1.52
C ALA A 68 -9.32 6.86 2.76
N GLU A 69 -9.17 6.29 3.97
CA GLU A 69 -9.41 6.99 5.24
C GLU A 69 -8.48 8.20 5.39
N SER A 70 -7.22 8.06 4.97
CA SER A 70 -6.26 9.18 4.98
C SER A 70 -6.67 10.29 4.01
N VAL A 71 -7.17 9.92 2.82
CA VAL A 71 -7.73 10.87 1.86
C VAL A 71 -8.97 11.55 2.43
N ALA A 72 -9.91 10.79 3.01
CA ALA A 72 -11.13 11.33 3.60
C ALA A 72 -10.85 12.33 4.73
N ALA A 73 -9.82 12.07 5.56
CA ALA A 73 -9.41 12.97 6.62
C ALA A 73 -8.80 14.29 6.07
N ALA A 74 -8.15 14.26 4.91
CA ALA A 74 -7.51 15.42 4.30
C ALA A 74 -8.43 16.18 3.31
N CYS A 75 -9.43 15.51 2.75
CA CYS A 75 -10.33 16.07 1.74
C CYS A 75 -11.26 17.14 2.33
N PRO A 76 -11.36 18.32 1.69
CA PRO A 76 -12.39 19.29 2.04
C PRO A 76 -13.81 18.70 1.96
N ALA A 77 -14.67 19.12 2.89
CA ALA A 77 -16.06 18.65 2.96
C ALA A 77 -16.95 19.17 1.82
N SER A 78 -16.50 20.19 1.08
CA SER A 78 -17.25 20.84 0.00
C SER A 78 -16.36 21.18 -1.18
N GLY A 79 -16.97 21.37 -2.35
CA GLY A 79 -16.29 21.64 -3.61
C GLY A 79 -16.03 20.37 -4.40
N MET A 80 -15.11 20.45 -5.37
CA MET A 80 -14.70 19.32 -6.21
C MET A 80 -13.19 19.08 -6.00
N PRO A 81 -12.78 18.54 -4.83
CA PRO A 81 -11.38 18.30 -4.56
C PRO A 81 -10.82 17.24 -5.52
N GLU A 82 -9.59 17.42 -5.96
CA GLU A 82 -8.90 16.48 -6.83
C GLU A 82 -7.97 15.60 -6.00
N VAL A 83 -8.04 14.29 -6.24
CA VAL A 83 -7.23 13.30 -5.52
C VAL A 83 -6.38 12.55 -6.53
N ALA A 84 -5.06 12.71 -6.41
CA ALA A 84 -4.08 11.92 -7.14
C ALA A 84 -3.34 11.01 -6.16
N CYS A 85 -3.35 9.70 -6.42
CA CYS A 85 -2.54 8.74 -5.67
C CYS A 85 -1.15 8.65 -6.31
N THR A 86 -0.10 8.61 -5.48
CA THR A 86 1.29 8.41 -5.94
C THR A 86 2.00 7.38 -5.06
N GLY A 87 3.13 6.85 -5.54
CA GLY A 87 4.02 5.95 -4.78
C GLY A 87 4.07 4.51 -5.30
N GLY A 88 5.08 3.76 -4.84
CA GLY A 88 5.43 2.46 -5.41
C GLY A 88 4.40 1.34 -5.22
N LEU A 89 3.50 1.47 -4.25
CA LEU A 89 2.41 0.50 -4.04
C LEU A 89 1.44 0.47 -5.22
N LEU A 90 1.32 1.56 -5.97
CA LEU A 90 0.45 1.62 -7.15
C LEU A 90 0.99 0.78 -8.32
N HIS A 91 2.23 0.29 -8.22
CA HIS A 91 2.79 -0.67 -9.18
C HIS A 91 2.46 -2.13 -8.83
N LEU A 92 1.81 -2.42 -7.70
CA LEU A 92 1.47 -3.78 -7.25
C LEU A 92 0.32 -4.44 -8.04
N ALA A 93 0.01 -3.95 -9.25
CA ALA A 93 -1.05 -4.40 -10.15
C ALA A 93 -2.49 -4.22 -9.61
N ASP A 94 -3.46 -4.74 -10.36
CA ASP A 94 -4.89 -4.50 -10.22
C ASP A 94 -5.49 -4.76 -8.82
N PRO A 95 -5.12 -5.79 -8.04
CA PRO A 95 -5.84 -6.11 -6.80
C PRO A 95 -5.89 -4.96 -5.80
N LEU A 96 -4.77 -4.24 -5.60
CA LEU A 96 -4.75 -3.09 -4.69
C LEU A 96 -5.49 -1.89 -5.28
N LEU A 97 -5.29 -1.62 -6.57
CA LEU A 97 -5.89 -0.47 -7.26
C LEU A 97 -7.41 -0.57 -7.32
N THR A 98 -7.96 -1.76 -7.56
CA THR A 98 -9.40 -2.01 -7.53
C THR A 98 -9.97 -1.70 -6.14
N PHE A 99 -9.40 -2.25 -5.07
CA PHE A 99 -9.88 -1.98 -3.71
C PHE A 99 -9.73 -0.51 -3.32
N LEU A 100 -8.65 0.16 -3.73
CA LEU A 100 -8.46 1.58 -3.46
C LEU A 100 -9.52 2.42 -4.17
N HIS A 101 -9.82 2.13 -5.44
CA HIS A 101 -10.85 2.84 -6.19
C HIS A 101 -12.25 2.65 -5.57
N GLU A 102 -12.59 1.43 -5.14
CA GLU A 102 -13.82 1.13 -4.41
C GLU A 102 -13.93 1.96 -3.12
N GLU A 103 -12.86 1.97 -2.31
CA GLU A 103 -12.83 2.68 -1.03
C GLU A 103 -12.87 4.20 -1.20
N LEU A 104 -12.18 4.76 -2.19
CA LEU A 104 -12.25 6.19 -2.51
C LEU A 104 -13.66 6.59 -2.95
N THR A 105 -14.29 5.82 -3.83
CA THR A 105 -15.67 6.06 -4.27
C THR A 105 -16.65 5.99 -3.09
N ARG A 106 -16.41 5.08 -2.14
CA ARG A 106 -17.26 4.91 -0.96
C ARG A 106 -17.09 6.04 0.06
N GLN A 107 -15.86 6.47 0.33
CA GLN A 107 -15.54 7.37 1.44
C GLN A 107 -15.50 8.86 1.04
N VAL A 108 -15.10 9.16 -0.20
CA VAL A 108 -15.00 10.52 -0.72
C VAL A 108 -15.65 10.64 -2.11
N PRO A 109 -16.95 10.33 -2.25
CA PRO A 109 -17.64 10.29 -3.54
C PRO A 109 -17.65 11.63 -4.30
N HIS A 110 -17.45 12.76 -3.60
CA HIS A 110 -17.38 14.10 -4.18
C HIS A 110 -15.99 14.46 -4.72
N ALA A 111 -14.96 13.70 -4.37
CA ALA A 111 -13.61 13.92 -4.84
C ALA A 111 -13.41 13.36 -6.25
N ARG A 112 -12.80 14.15 -7.13
CA ARG A 112 -12.43 13.73 -8.48
C ARG A 112 -11.09 13.02 -8.44
N GLN A 113 -11.08 11.71 -8.68
CA GLN A 113 -9.83 10.97 -8.86
C GLN A 113 -9.15 11.43 -10.17
N THR A 114 -7.86 11.75 -10.09
CA THR A 114 -7.07 12.23 -11.22
C THR A 114 -5.70 11.54 -11.25
N VAL A 115 -5.06 11.55 -12.41
CA VAL A 115 -3.69 11.05 -12.57
C VAL A 115 -2.73 12.13 -12.06
N ALA A 116 -1.68 11.73 -11.35
CA ALA A 116 -0.61 12.65 -10.97
C ALA A 116 0.12 13.15 -12.23
N GLU A 117 0.35 14.46 -12.33
CA GLU A 117 1.04 15.08 -13.48
C GLU A 117 2.50 14.60 -13.64
N GLY A 118 3.09 14.07 -12.57
CA GLY A 118 4.44 13.53 -12.54
C GLY A 118 4.77 12.96 -11.17
N ASP A 119 6.05 12.62 -10.98
CA ASP A 119 6.54 12.21 -9.67
C ASP A 119 6.77 13.41 -8.72
N PRO A 120 7.01 13.17 -7.42
CA PRO A 120 7.26 14.26 -6.47
C PRO A 120 8.47 15.14 -6.83
N LEU A 121 9.49 14.59 -7.49
CA LEU A 121 10.68 15.35 -7.89
C LEU A 121 10.34 16.34 -9.01
N HIS A 122 9.51 15.94 -9.97
CA HIS A 122 8.95 16.82 -10.99
C HIS A 122 8.22 18.01 -10.36
N GLY A 123 7.41 17.74 -9.32
CA GLY A 123 6.74 18.78 -8.54
C GLY A 123 7.72 19.76 -7.87
N CYS A 124 8.75 19.25 -7.21
CA CYS A 124 9.79 20.07 -6.58
C CYS A 124 10.49 21.00 -7.57
N VAL A 125 10.84 20.50 -8.76
CA VAL A 125 11.47 21.31 -9.81
C VAL A 125 10.56 22.43 -10.29
N ARG A 126 9.26 22.14 -10.52
CA ARG A 126 8.29 23.16 -10.92
C ARG A 126 8.13 24.26 -9.88
N LEU A 127 8.07 23.89 -8.59
CA LEU A 127 8.01 24.85 -7.49
C LEU A 127 9.25 25.74 -7.45
N ALA A 128 10.46 25.16 -7.59
CA ALA A 128 11.69 25.93 -7.59
C ALA A 128 11.78 26.93 -8.76
N VAL A 129 11.35 26.53 -9.96
CA VAL A 129 11.34 27.40 -11.14
C VAL A 129 10.30 28.52 -11.01
N ALA A 130 9.13 28.26 -10.43
CA ALA A 130 8.08 29.26 -10.28
C ALA A 130 8.39 30.34 -9.22
N LEU A 131 9.35 30.07 -8.32
CA LEU A 131 9.78 30.98 -7.25
C LEU A 131 11.04 31.79 -7.62
N ALA A 132 11.68 31.49 -8.75
CA ALA A 132 12.88 32.17 -9.25
C ALA A 132 12.51 33.37 -10.13
#